data_AF-A0A6M0GFH4-F1
#
_entry.id   AF-A0A6M0GFH4-F1
#
_cell.length_a   1.000
_cell.length_b   1.000
_cell.length_c   1.000
_cell.angle_alpha   90.00
_cell.angle_beta   90.00
_cell.angle_gamma   90.00
#
_symmetry.space_group_name_H-M   'P 1'
#
loop_
_entity.id
_entity.type
_entity.pdbx_description
1 polymer ?
#
loop_
_entity_poly.entity_id
_entity_poly.type
_entity_poly.pdbx_seq_one_letter_code
_entity_poly.pdbx_strand_id
1 'polypeptide(L)'
;MSNVEIIKGLYQAFEQGDMTSILDVLDPNVEWSESEGIPYGRTFIGHQAIMDGVFQKIGSEWDNFQAHVDEFIDAGDKVIRVC
;
A
#
# COMPACT_ATOMS: atom_id res chain seq x y z
N MET A 1 -14.27 6.05 12.37
CA MET A 1 -13.55 5.12 11.49
C MET A 1 -12.24 4.82 12.16
N SER A 2 -11.95 3.55 12.42
CA SER A 2 -10.71 3.07 13.01
C SER A 2 -9.60 3.01 11.96
N ASN A 3 -8.34 3.03 12.39
CA ASN A 3 -7.19 2.90 11.49
C ASN A 3 -7.24 1.57 10.72
N VAL A 4 -7.71 0.49 11.37
CA VAL A 4 -7.92 -0.81 10.72
C VAL A 4 -8.96 -0.72 9.60
N GLU A 5 -10.06 0.00 9.78
CA GLU A 5 -11.06 0.19 8.72
C GLU A 5 -10.50 0.95 7.53
N ILE A 6 -9.68 1.99 7.77
CA ILE A 6 -9.00 2.75 6.70
C ILE A 6 -8.09 1.84 5.89
N ILE A 7 -7.22 1.08 6.56
CA ILE A 7 -6.27 0.18 5.89
C ILE A 7 -6.99 -0.97 5.18
N LYS A 8 -8.07 -1.53 5.75
CA LYS A 8 -8.90 -2.51 5.05
C LYS A 8 -9.50 -1.95 3.76
N GLY A 9 -9.98 -0.70 3.80
CA GLY A 9 -10.46 0.00 2.61
C GLY A 9 -9.38 0.15 1.55
N LEU A 10 -8.14 0.47 1.95
CA LEU A 10 -7.00 0.55 1.05
C LEU A 10 -6.72 -0.79 0.34
N TYR A 11 -6.74 -1.92 1.07
CA TYR A 11 -6.57 -3.24 0.46
C TYR A 11 -7.71 -3.60 -0.51
N GLN A 12 -8.96 -3.28 -0.15
CA GLN A 12 -10.11 -3.50 -1.02
C GLN A 12 -10.07 -2.65 -2.30
N ALA A 13 -9.61 -1.40 -2.20
CA ALA A 13 -9.40 -0.52 -3.35
C ALA A 13 -8.30 -1.08 -4.25
N PHE A 14 -7.21 -1.60 -3.67
CA PHE A 14 -6.14 -2.24 -4.42
C PHE A 14 -6.60 -3.48 -5.20
N GLU A 15 -7.40 -4.36 -4.59
CA GLU A 15 -8.00 -5.52 -5.27
C GLU A 15 -8.91 -5.13 -6.46
N GLN A 16 -9.55 -3.95 -6.38
CA GLN A 16 -10.42 -3.42 -7.43
C GLN A 16 -9.66 -2.60 -8.48
N GLY A 17 -8.36 -2.35 -8.29
CA GLY A 17 -7.57 -1.47 -9.13
C GLY A 17 -7.91 0.02 -8.98
N ASP A 18 -8.61 0.40 -7.91
CA ASP A 18 -9.00 1.78 -7.63
C ASP A 18 -7.85 2.55 -6.96
N MET A 19 -6.93 3.02 -7.80
CA MET A 19 -5.77 3.80 -7.35
C MET A 19 -6.17 5.17 -6.78
N THR A 20 -7.31 5.74 -7.21
CA THR A 20 -7.78 7.03 -6.68
C THR A 20 -8.13 6.90 -5.21
N SER A 21 -8.92 5.88 -4.84
CA SER A 21 -9.27 5.60 -3.45
C SER A 21 -8.05 5.29 -2.58
N ILE A 22 -7.00 4.66 -3.13
CA ILE A 22 -5.74 4.44 -2.41
C ILE A 22 -5.04 5.76 -2.13
N LEU A 23 -4.90 6.64 -3.12
CA LEU A 23 -4.19 7.91 -2.95
C LEU A 23 -4.94 8.87 -2.02
N ASP A 24 -6.27 8.83 -2.01
CA ASP A 24 -7.12 9.68 -1.17
C ASP A 24 -6.91 9.46 0.33
N VAL A 25 -6.48 8.25 0.74
CA VAL A 25 -6.22 7.94 2.16
C VAL A 25 -4.77 8.17 2.57
N LEU A 26 -3.86 8.45 1.63
CA LEU A 26 -2.45 8.70 1.91
C LEU A 26 -2.19 10.21 2.07
N ASP A 27 -1.35 10.56 3.04
CA ASP A 27 -0.85 11.93 3.17
C ASP A 27 -0.13 12.37 1.87
N PRO A 28 -0.28 13.62 1.40
CA PRO A 28 0.42 14.10 0.21
C PRO A 28 1.96 13.94 0.26
N ASN A 29 2.54 13.93 1.46
CA ASN A 29 3.96 13.73 1.74
C ASN A 29 4.25 12.35 2.34
N VAL A 30 3.36 11.36 2.13
CA VAL A 30 3.52 9.99 2.63
C VAL A 30 4.92 9.44 2.31
N GLU A 31 5.53 8.81 3.29
CA GLU A 31 6.76 8.04 3.12
C GLU A 31 6.41 6.56 3.04
N TRP A 32 6.65 5.96 1.88
CA TRP A 32 6.44 4.54 1.64
C TRP A 32 7.78 3.83 1.56
N SER A 33 8.07 2.96 2.53
CA SER A 33 9.33 2.24 2.60
C SER A 33 9.14 0.79 2.17
N GLU A 34 9.74 0.44 1.03
CA GLU A 34 9.88 -0.95 0.61
C GLU A 34 11.14 -1.56 1.25
N SER A 35 11.05 -2.81 1.73
CA SER A 35 12.09 -3.46 2.52
C SER A 35 13.47 -3.44 1.84
N GLU A 36 14.52 -3.10 2.59
CA GLU A 36 15.93 -3.16 2.16
C GLU A 36 16.37 -4.62 1.96
N GLY A 37 15.98 -5.23 0.85
CA GLY A 37 16.25 -6.63 0.54
C GLY A 37 15.52 -7.17 -0.69
N ILE A 38 14.50 -6.45 -1.17
CA ILE A 38 13.80 -6.72 -2.43
C ILE A 38 14.27 -5.77 -3.55
N PRO A 39 14.04 -6.09 -4.85
CA PRO A 39 14.47 -5.25 -5.98
C PRO A 39 14.02 -3.78 -5.91
N TYR A 40 12.98 -3.51 -5.11
CA TYR A 40 12.40 -2.18 -4.92
C TYR A 40 12.77 -1.54 -3.58
N GLY A 41 13.75 -2.06 -2.83
CA GLY A 41 14.16 -1.55 -1.52
C GLY A 41 14.62 -0.09 -1.57
N ARG A 42 13.67 0.83 -1.35
CA ARG A 42 13.86 2.28 -1.28
C ARG A 42 12.65 2.91 -0.60
N THR A 43 12.84 4.13 -0.12
CA THR A 43 11.74 4.98 0.32
C THR A 43 11.24 5.85 -0.83
N PHE A 44 9.93 5.92 -0.99
CA PHE A 44 9.22 6.78 -1.92
C PHE A 44 8.48 7.87 -1.14
N ILE A 45 8.60 9.12 -1.59
CA ILE A 45 7.98 10.26 -0.92
C ILE A 45 6.93 10.87 -1.83
N GLY A 46 5.69 10.89 -1.36
CA GLY A 46 4.53 11.42 -2.05
C GLY A 46 3.91 10.50 -3.10
N HIS A 47 2.68 10.82 -3.48
CA HIS A 47 1.81 9.98 -4.32
C HIS A 47 2.45 9.57 -5.65
N GLN A 48 3.08 10.51 -6.35
CA GLN A 48 3.70 10.24 -7.66
C GLN A 48 4.83 9.21 -7.56
N ALA A 49 5.69 9.35 -6.55
CA ALA A 49 6.82 8.45 -6.36
C ALA A 49 6.37 7.02 -6.05
N ILE A 50 5.28 6.86 -5.30
CA ILE A 50 4.68 5.57 -4.98
C ILE A 50 4.03 4.96 -6.23
N MET A 51 3.30 5.75 -7.01
CA MET A 51 2.64 5.27 -8.23
C MET A 51 3.64 4.73 -9.24
N ASP A 52 4.67 5.53 -9.56
CA ASP A 52 5.69 5.15 -10.55
C ASP A 52 6.65 4.07 -10.01
N GLY A 53 6.90 4.11 -8.70
CA GLY A 53 7.91 3.30 -8.04
C GLY A 53 7.45 1.91 -7.62
N VAL A 54 6.17 1.78 -7.27
CA VAL A 54 5.58 0.57 -6.67
C VAL A 54 4.44 0.06 -7.56
N PHE A 55 3.35 0.80 -7.68
CA PHE A 55 2.13 0.30 -8.31
C PHE A 55 2.28 0.03 -9.81
N GLN A 56 2.85 0.96 -10.57
CA GLN A 56 3.10 0.75 -12.01
C GLN A 56 4.06 -0.42 -12.25
N LYS A 57 5.11 -0.54 -11.42
CA LYS A 57 6.06 -1.66 -11.55
C LYS A 57 5.39 -2.99 -11.31
N ILE A 58 4.67 -3.13 -10.20
CA ILE A 58 3.90 -4.33 -9.88
C ILE A 58 2.95 -4.68 -11.03
N GLY A 59 2.17 -3.70 -11.53
CA GLY A 59 1.22 -3.92 -12.62
C GLY A 59 1.86 -4.26 -13.96
N SER A 60 3.12 -3.88 -14.19
CA SER A 60 3.85 -4.17 -15.44
C SER A 60 4.66 -5.47 -15.39
N GLU A 61 5.08 -5.89 -14.20
CA GLU A 61 6.00 -7.02 -14.00
C GLU A 61 5.27 -8.30 -13.56
N TRP A 62 4.06 -8.18 -13.01
CA TRP A 62 3.32 -9.30 -12.44
C TRP A 62 1.89 -9.35 -13.00
N ASP A 63 1.55 -10.49 -13.60
CA ASP A 63 0.18 -10.78 -13.98
C ASP A 63 -0.65 -11.17 -12.75
N ASN A 64 -1.75 -10.45 -12.51
CA ASN A 64 -2.70 -10.73 -11.42
C ASN A 64 -2.05 -10.76 -10.02
N PHE A 65 -1.19 -9.78 -9.73
CA PHE A 65 -0.61 -9.62 -8.40
C PHE A 65 -1.70 -9.41 -7.34
N GLN A 66 -1.59 -10.12 -6.21
CA GLN A 66 -2.53 -10.04 -5.10
C GLN A 66 -1.78 -9.88 -3.78
N ALA A 67 -2.25 -8.95 -2.94
CA ALA A 67 -1.71 -8.71 -1.61
C ALA A 67 -2.69 -9.25 -0.57
N HIS A 68 -2.68 -10.57 -0.36
CA HIS A 68 -3.52 -11.22 0.65
C HIS A 68 -3.09 -10.82 2.06
N VAL A 69 -4.06 -10.67 2.95
CA VAL A 69 -3.84 -10.36 4.37
C VAL A 69 -4.57 -11.40 5.22
N ASP A 70 -3.82 -12.10 6.07
CA ASP A 70 -4.38 -13.10 6.99
C ASP A 70 -5.01 -12.43 8.21
N GLU A 71 -4.33 -11.40 8.74
CA GLU A 71 -4.76 -10.71 9.95
C GLU A 71 -4.40 -9.22 9.92
N PHE A 72 -5.28 -8.39 10.48
CA PHE A 72 -5.01 -6.99 10.82
C PHE A 72 -5.00 -6.83 12.34
N ILE A 73 -3.88 -6.35 12.87
CA ILE A 73 -3.70 -6.06 14.29
C ILE A 73 -3.81 -4.54 14.49
N ASP A 74 -4.77 -4.13 15.32
CA ASP A 74 -4.90 -2.75 15.79
C ASP A 74 -3.84 -2.48 16.86
N ALA A 75 -2.89 -1.59 16.53
CA ALA A 75 -1.82 -1.16 17.43
C ALA A 75 -1.92 0.35 17.73
N GLY A 76 -3.14 0.88 17.82
CA GLY A 76 -3.42 2.30 18.08
C GLY A 76 -3.21 3.13 16.83
N ASP A 77 -2.22 4.02 16.83
CA ASP A 77 -1.87 4.85 15.66
C ASP A 77 -1.23 4.04 14.51
N LYS A 78 -0.98 2.75 14.74
CA LYS A 78 -0.38 1.84 13.77
C LYS A 78 -1.31 0.67 13.50
N VAL A 79 -1.28 0.18 12.27
CA VAL A 79 -1.90 -1.08 11.87
C VAL A 79 -0.80 -2.00 11.38
N ILE A 80 -0.78 -3.22 11.92
CA ILE A 80 0.15 -4.26 11.48
C ILE A 80 -0.67 -5.28 10.69
N ARG A 81 -0.20 -5.62 9.49
CA ARG A 81 -0.73 -6.74 8.74
C ARG A 81 0.17 -7.96 8.92
N VAL A 82 -0.45 -9.13 8.94
CA VAL A 82 0.25 -10.41 8.87
C VAL A 82 -0.15 -11.08 7.55
N CYS A 83 0.85 -11.58 6.83
CA CYS A 83 0.76 -12.23 5.53
C CYS A 83 1.85 -13.29 5.40
#